data_AF-A0A953EQ65-F1
#
_entry.id   AF-A0A953EQ65-F1
#
_cell.length_a   1.000
_cell.length_b   1.000
_cell.length_c   1.000
_cell.angle_alpha   90.00
_cell.angle_beta   90.00
_cell.angle_gamma   90.00
#
_symmetry.space_group_name_H-M   'P 1'
#
loop_
_entity.id
_entity.type
_entity.pdbx_description
1 polymer ?
#
loop_
_entity_poly.entity_id
_entity_poly.type
_entity_poly.pdbx_seq_one_letter_code
_entity_poly.pdbx_strand_id
1 'polypeptide(L)'
;DFMVLTGNDLAIDMVMWGSDYLLGLSTFAPDAFALRDRLWLDGDPDFYELNDLLQELGAFTFRSPVPGYRHDAAMFLHARGWITHDGVVAGAVTRPESDRAVLVDIARRVEEWVS
;
A
#
# COMPACT_ATOMS: atom_id res chain seq x y z
N ASP A 1 16.34 23.69 -4.85
CA ASP A 1 15.67 23.01 -3.73
C ASP A 1 16.31 21.68 -3.42
N PHE A 2 16.28 21.31 -2.14
CA PHE A 2 16.70 20.00 -1.63
C PHE A 2 15.44 19.17 -1.35
N MET A 3 15.42 17.92 -1.79
CA MET A 3 14.27 17.02 -1.68
C MET A 3 14.60 15.86 -0.75
N VAL A 4 13.70 15.56 0.18
CA VAL A 4 13.81 14.41 1.08
C VAL A 4 12.77 13.39 0.66
N LEU A 5 13.19 12.13 0.51
CA LEU A 5 12.31 11.02 0.16
C LEU A 5 12.36 9.97 1.26
N THR A 6 11.22 9.66 1.90
CA THR A 6 11.13 8.46 2.72
C THR A 6 11.18 7.23 1.81
N GLY A 7 12.09 6.31 2.11
CA GLY A 7 12.18 4.98 1.50
C GLY A 7 11.70 3.87 2.44
N ASN A 8 10.99 4.23 3.50
CA ASN A 8 10.50 3.28 4.50
C ASN A 8 9.00 3.06 4.29
N ASP A 9 8.62 1.88 3.79
CA ASP A 9 7.24 1.47 3.56
C ASP A 9 6.38 1.42 4.85
N LEU A 10 7.00 1.51 6.02
CA LEU A 10 6.34 1.55 7.33
C LEU A 10 6.28 2.96 7.94
N ALA A 11 6.73 3.99 7.23
CA ALA A 11 6.70 5.37 7.69
C ALA A 11 6.20 6.29 6.56
N ILE A 12 4.98 6.03 6.09
CA ILE A 12 4.38 6.76 4.97
C ILE A 12 3.88 8.15 5.36
N ASP A 13 3.75 8.40 6.66
CA ASP A 13 3.36 9.64 7.32
C ASP A 13 4.50 10.67 7.36
N MET A 14 5.72 10.30 6.99
CA MET A 14 6.85 11.24 6.84
C MET A 14 6.54 12.41 5.89
N VAL A 15 5.53 12.26 5.02
CA VAL A 15 4.98 13.35 4.20
C VAL A 15 4.45 14.53 5.01
N MET A 16 3.95 14.26 6.20
CA MET A 16 3.49 15.30 7.14
C MET A 16 4.66 16.09 7.73
N TRP A 17 5.87 15.56 7.63
CA TRP A 17 7.09 16.12 8.21
C TRP A 17 8.06 16.69 7.15
N GLY A 18 7.58 16.88 5.92
CA GLY A 18 8.31 17.56 4.85
C GLY A 18 9.12 16.66 3.92
N SER A 19 8.90 15.34 3.93
CA SER A 19 9.44 14.45 2.88
C SER A 19 8.42 14.19 1.77
N ASP A 20 8.85 14.01 0.54
CA ASP A 20 8.12 13.18 -0.42
C ASP A 20 8.47 11.70 -0.17
N TYR A 21 8.12 10.78 -1.08
CA TYR A 21 8.34 9.35 -0.85
C TYR A 21 8.73 8.55 -2.11
N LEU A 22 9.48 7.47 -1.89
CA LEU A 22 9.79 6.46 -2.90
C LEU A 22 9.58 5.08 -2.25
N LEU A 23 8.38 4.53 -2.40
CA LEU A 23 7.91 3.37 -1.64
C LEU A 23 7.58 2.20 -2.57
N GLY A 24 7.82 0.98 -2.11
CA GLY A 24 7.26 -0.21 -2.75
C GLY A 24 5.76 -0.31 -2.51
N LEU A 25 5.29 0.13 -1.33
CA LEU A 25 3.90 0.12 -0.91
C LEU A 25 2.98 0.92 -1.85
N SER A 26 3.45 2.03 -2.40
CA SER A 26 2.65 2.82 -3.35
C SER A 26 2.32 2.06 -4.65
N THR A 27 3.04 0.98 -4.95
CA THR A 27 2.74 0.10 -6.10
C THR A 27 1.45 -0.70 -5.89
N PHE A 28 1.00 -0.90 -4.64
CA PHE A 28 -0.23 -1.64 -4.36
C PHE A 28 -1.48 -0.85 -4.76
N ALA A 29 -1.50 0.46 -4.46
CA ALA A 29 -2.65 1.33 -4.68
C ALA A 29 -2.22 2.75 -5.09
N PRO A 30 -1.59 2.93 -6.26
CA PRO A 30 -1.05 4.23 -6.70
C PRO A 30 -2.12 5.32 -6.81
N ASP A 31 -3.35 4.95 -7.15
CA ASP A 31 -4.53 5.80 -7.17
C ASP A 31 -4.91 6.32 -5.77
N ALA A 32 -4.95 5.43 -4.78
CA ALA A 32 -5.26 5.79 -3.40
C ALA A 32 -4.14 6.65 -2.78
N PHE A 33 -2.88 6.37 -3.09
CA PHE A 33 -1.75 7.23 -2.69
C PHE A 33 -1.86 8.64 -3.31
N ALA A 34 -2.23 8.74 -4.59
CA ALA A 34 -2.45 10.03 -5.24
C ALA A 34 -3.63 10.81 -4.63
N LEU A 35 -4.72 10.12 -4.25
CA LEU A 35 -5.83 10.73 -3.52
C LEU A 35 -5.38 11.22 -2.14
N ARG A 36 -4.68 10.38 -1.38
CA ARG A 36 -4.12 10.71 -0.06
C ARG A 36 -3.26 11.97 -0.13
N ASP A 37 -2.36 12.05 -1.11
CA ASP A 37 -1.49 13.21 -1.28
C ASP A 37 -2.27 14.49 -1.63
N ARG A 38 -3.36 14.37 -2.40
CA ARG A 38 -4.27 15.49 -2.68
C ARG A 38 -5.00 15.97 -1.43
N LEU A 39 -5.55 15.05 -0.64
CA LEU A 39 -6.22 15.37 0.62
C LEU A 39 -5.26 16.11 1.58
N TRP A 40 -3.99 15.69 1.64
CA TRP A 40 -2.97 16.39 2.41
C TRP A 40 -2.74 17.82 1.93
N LEU A 41 -2.59 17.99 0.61
CA LEU A 41 -2.35 19.30 -0.01
C LEU A 41 -3.52 20.27 0.25
N ASP A 42 -4.74 19.75 0.22
CA ASP A 42 -5.97 20.53 0.39
C ASP A 42 -6.31 20.79 1.88
N GLY A 43 -5.56 20.17 2.81
CA GLY A 43 -5.81 20.26 4.25
C GLY A 43 -7.08 19.52 4.69
N ASP A 44 -7.51 18.53 3.92
CA ASP A 44 -8.71 17.74 4.17
C ASP A 44 -8.46 16.71 5.28
N PRO A 45 -9.30 16.66 6.35
CA PRO A 45 -9.13 15.69 7.44
C PRO A 45 -9.30 14.22 7.00
N ASP A 46 -9.97 13.94 5.89
CA ASP A 46 -10.11 12.58 5.36
C ASP A 46 -8.76 11.95 5.00
N PHE A 47 -7.71 12.78 4.83
CA PHE A 47 -6.32 12.34 4.74
C PHE A 47 -5.96 11.30 5.80
N TYR A 48 -6.35 11.54 7.06
CA TYR A 48 -5.89 10.70 8.17
C TYR A 48 -6.46 9.28 8.08
N GLU A 49 -7.74 9.15 7.71
CA GLU A 49 -8.38 7.85 7.58
C GLU A 49 -7.81 7.04 6.40
N LEU A 50 -7.63 7.69 5.24
CA LEU A 50 -7.01 7.04 4.09
C LEU A 50 -5.53 6.70 4.35
N ASN A 51 -4.78 7.58 5.02
CA ASN A 51 -3.39 7.33 5.38
C ASN A 51 -3.28 6.13 6.35
N ASP A 52 -4.18 6.02 7.35
CA ASP A 52 -4.20 4.90 8.28
C ASP A 52 -4.51 3.57 7.57
N LEU A 53 -5.45 3.56 6.62
CA LEU A 53 -5.74 2.39 5.80
C LEU A 53 -4.53 1.95 4.94
N LEU A 54 -3.84 2.91 4.32
CA LEU A 54 -2.61 2.62 3.56
C LEU A 54 -1.48 2.16 4.49
N GLN A 55 -1.41 2.69 5.72
CA GLN A 55 -0.44 2.26 6.72
C GLN A 55 -0.73 0.85 7.24
N GLU A 56 -2.00 0.46 7.37
CA GLU A 56 -2.43 -0.92 7.66
C GLU A 56 -1.95 -1.89 6.56
N LEU A 57 -2.17 -1.53 5.29
CA LEU A 57 -1.68 -2.30 4.14
C LEU A 57 -0.14 -2.47 4.22
N GLY A 58 0.59 -1.39 4.51
CA GLY A 58 2.04 -1.43 4.68
C GLY A 58 2.48 -2.36 5.81
N ALA A 59 1.91 -2.17 7.00
CA ALA A 59 2.23 -2.96 8.19
C ALA A 59 1.97 -4.46 7.96
N PHE A 60 0.89 -4.81 7.28
CA PHE A 60 0.56 -6.20 6.97
C PHE A 60 1.53 -6.78 5.93
N THR A 61 1.74 -6.10 4.81
CA THR A 61 2.45 -6.68 3.65
C THR A 61 3.97 -6.73 3.82
N PHE A 62 4.55 -5.77 4.54
CA PHE A 62 5.99 -5.68 4.80
C PHE A 62 6.45 -6.42 6.08
N ARG A 63 5.58 -7.19 6.73
CA ARG A 63 5.96 -8.04 7.87
C ARG A 63 7.00 -9.10 7.50
N SER A 64 7.81 -9.53 8.46
CA SER A 64 8.83 -10.55 8.23
C SER A 64 8.23 -11.88 7.72
N PRO A 65 8.88 -12.57 6.76
CA PRO A 65 10.03 -12.11 5.98
C PRO A 65 9.63 -11.06 4.94
N VAL A 66 10.32 -9.90 4.94
CA VAL A 66 10.00 -8.76 4.07
C VAL A 66 9.85 -9.14 2.59
N PRO A 67 10.71 -9.98 1.98
CA PRO A 67 10.58 -10.34 0.56
C PRO A 67 9.24 -10.99 0.16
N GLY A 68 8.42 -11.45 1.13
CA GLY A 68 7.09 -11.98 0.90
C GLY A 68 6.06 -10.93 0.45
N TYR A 69 6.33 -9.62 0.61
CA TYR A 69 5.42 -8.56 0.18
C TYR A 69 5.04 -8.67 -1.30
N ARG A 70 5.90 -9.25 -2.16
CA ARG A 70 5.61 -9.42 -3.59
C ARG A 70 4.44 -10.35 -3.85
N HIS A 71 4.28 -11.39 -3.02
CA HIS A 71 3.12 -12.28 -3.11
C HIS A 71 1.87 -11.60 -2.57
N ASP A 72 1.99 -10.85 -1.46
CA ASP A 72 0.88 -10.03 -0.96
C ASP A 72 0.45 -8.97 -1.99
N ALA A 73 1.40 -8.34 -2.70
CA ALA A 73 1.12 -7.39 -3.79
C ALA A 73 0.34 -8.06 -4.92
N ALA A 74 0.75 -9.25 -5.33
CA ALA A 74 0.06 -10.00 -6.37
C ALA A 74 -1.37 -10.39 -5.92
N MET A 75 -1.56 -10.84 -4.67
CA MET A 75 -2.88 -11.11 -4.10
C MET A 75 -3.76 -9.86 -4.07
N PHE A 76 -3.22 -8.73 -3.63
CA PHE A 76 -3.93 -7.45 -3.54
C PHE A 76 -4.34 -6.94 -4.92
N LEU A 77 -3.41 -6.89 -5.87
CA LEU A 77 -3.68 -6.45 -7.25
C LEU A 77 -4.68 -7.36 -7.97
N HIS A 78 -4.63 -8.67 -7.71
CA HIS A 78 -5.63 -9.61 -8.20
C HIS A 78 -7.00 -9.37 -7.56
N ALA A 79 -7.06 -9.10 -6.24
CA ALA A 79 -8.30 -8.76 -5.54
C ALA A 79 -8.94 -7.47 -6.08
N ARG A 80 -8.13 -6.50 -6.52
CA ARG A 80 -8.57 -5.28 -7.22
C ARG A 80 -8.89 -5.50 -8.70
N GLY A 81 -8.64 -6.70 -9.25
CA GLY A 81 -8.88 -7.03 -10.65
C GLY A 81 -7.88 -6.42 -11.63
N TRP A 82 -6.73 -5.91 -11.16
CA TRP A 82 -5.72 -5.26 -12.01
C TRP A 82 -4.81 -6.28 -12.72
N ILE A 83 -4.70 -7.49 -12.17
CA ILE A 83 -3.97 -8.61 -12.77
C ILE A 83 -4.82 -9.88 -12.73
N THR A 84 -4.52 -10.84 -13.61
CA THR A 84 -5.35 -12.04 -13.82
C THR A 84 -5.01 -13.21 -12.90
N HIS A 85 -3.88 -13.18 -12.19
CA HIS A 85 -3.48 -14.17 -11.20
C HIS A 85 -2.50 -13.57 -10.19
N ASP A 86 -2.35 -14.19 -9.03
CA ASP A 86 -1.48 -13.75 -7.93
C ASP A 86 -0.19 -14.59 -7.76
N GLY A 87 0.06 -15.54 -8.66
CA GLY A 87 1.26 -16.39 -8.61
C GLY A 87 2.58 -15.61 -8.74
N VAL A 88 3.61 -16.07 -8.01
CA VAL A 88 4.98 -15.55 -8.06
C VAL A 88 5.96 -16.56 -8.68
N VAL A 89 7.14 -16.09 -9.10
CA VAL A 89 8.19 -16.95 -9.66
C VAL A 89 8.61 -18.07 -8.70
N ALA A 90 8.93 -19.25 -9.25
CA ALA A 90 9.38 -20.39 -8.46
C ALA A 90 10.58 -20.02 -7.55
N GLY A 91 10.50 -20.42 -6.28
CA GLY A 91 11.52 -20.11 -5.27
C GLY A 91 11.38 -18.73 -4.61
N ALA A 92 10.42 -17.90 -5.03
CA ALA A 92 10.08 -16.69 -4.30
C ALA A 92 9.46 -17.02 -2.93
N VAL A 93 9.65 -16.11 -1.97
CA VAL A 93 8.98 -16.19 -0.67
C VAL A 93 7.48 -16.01 -0.89
N THR A 94 6.71 -17.05 -0.57
CA THR A 94 5.26 -17.03 -0.60
C THR A 94 4.69 -16.70 0.76
N ARG A 95 3.42 -16.36 0.75
CA ARG A 95 2.61 -15.94 1.88
C ARG A 95 1.48 -16.96 2.08
N PRO A 96 1.06 -17.25 3.32
CA PRO A 96 0.01 -18.22 3.58
C PRO A 96 -1.33 -17.77 2.97
N GLU A 97 -2.14 -18.73 2.58
CA GLU A 97 -3.45 -18.49 1.98
C GLU A 97 -4.40 -17.68 2.89
N SER A 98 -4.20 -17.73 4.21
CA SER A 98 -4.94 -16.93 5.18
C SER A 98 -4.82 -15.42 4.96
N ASP A 99 -3.73 -14.95 4.34
CA ASP A 99 -3.54 -13.52 4.07
C ASP A 99 -4.52 -12.98 3.04
N ARG A 100 -5.03 -13.84 2.14
CA ARG A 100 -5.94 -13.45 1.08
C ARG A 100 -7.19 -12.76 1.63
N ALA A 101 -7.78 -13.30 2.70
CA ALA A 101 -8.99 -12.72 3.28
C ALA A 101 -8.73 -11.30 3.81
N VAL A 102 -7.57 -11.06 4.41
CA VAL A 102 -7.16 -9.74 4.91
C VAL A 102 -6.95 -8.77 3.74
N LEU A 103 -6.21 -9.20 2.71
CA LEU A 103 -5.91 -8.36 1.55
C LEU A 103 -7.14 -8.02 0.72
N VAL A 104 -8.09 -8.95 0.58
CA VAL A 104 -9.37 -8.69 -0.09
C VAL A 104 -10.19 -7.65 0.67
N ASP A 105 -10.20 -7.72 2.01
CA ASP A 105 -10.90 -6.72 2.82
C ASP A 105 -10.24 -5.33 2.75
N ILE A 106 -8.90 -5.26 2.86
CA ILE A 106 -8.18 -4.00 2.69
C ILE A 106 -8.41 -3.45 1.28
N ALA A 107 -8.35 -4.29 0.24
CA ALA A 107 -8.59 -3.88 -1.14
C ALA A 107 -10.00 -3.28 -1.33
N ARG A 108 -11.04 -3.93 -0.78
CA ARG A 108 -12.41 -3.40 -0.80
C ARG A 108 -12.50 -2.02 -0.14
N ARG A 109 -11.91 -1.87 1.06
CA ARG A 109 -11.89 -0.57 1.77
C ARG A 109 -11.14 0.49 0.98
N VAL A 110 -10.05 0.14 0.30
CA VAL A 110 -9.33 1.06 -0.59
C VAL A 110 -10.19 1.46 -1.79
N GLU A 111 -10.92 0.53 -2.42
CA GLU A 111 -11.81 0.83 -3.54
C GLU A 111 -12.93 1.82 -3.16
N GLU A 112 -13.43 1.76 -1.93
CA GLU A 112 -14.45 2.71 -1.42
C GLU A 112 -13.97 4.16 -1.42
N TRP A 113 -12.65 4.41 -1.40
CA TRP A 113 -12.07 5.75 -1.49
C TRP A 113 -11.86 6.24 -2.92
N VAL A 114 -11.66 5.33 -3.88
CA VAL A 114 -11.23 5.68 -5.25
C VAL A 114 -12.29 5.43 -6.33
N SER A 115 -13.46 4.88 -5.95
CA SER A 115 -14.63 4.68 -6.81
C SER A 115 -15.51 5.93 -6.92
#